data_AF-A0A7G2JYD0-F1
#
_entry.id   AF-A0A7G2JYD0-F1
#
_cell.length_a   1.000
_cell.length_b   1.000
_cell.length_c   1.000
_cell.angle_alpha   90.00
_cell.angle_beta   90.00
_cell.angle_gamma   90.00
#
_symmetry.space_group_name_H-M   'P 1'
#
loop_
_entity.id
_entity.type
_entity.pdbx_description
1 polymer ?
#
loop_
_entity_poly.entity_id
_entity_poly.type
_entity_poly.pdbx_seq_one_letter_code
_entity_poly.pdbx_strand_id
1 'polypeptide(L)'
;MVSNNAFKLGDIITYKNGVTAEVLNTDAEGRLVLADGLIEADSQNPDFIIDCATLTGAAKMAVGNDYHSVLSMDDDLVKNIFQSAKEENEPFWRLPFEDFHRSQINSSFADIANIGSVPVGAGASTATAFLSYFVK
;
A
#
# COMPACT_ATOMS: atom_id res chain seq x y z
N MET A 1 16.24 11.74 0.79
CA MET A 1 17.60 11.74 0.17
C MET A 1 18.64 11.40 1.20
N VAL A 2 19.71 10.70 0.79
CA VAL A 2 20.82 10.31 1.70
C VAL A 2 21.51 11.55 2.24
N SER A 3 21.49 11.70 3.56
CA SER A 3 22.12 12.82 4.28
C SER A 3 22.28 12.45 5.76
N ASN A 4 22.96 13.30 6.54
CA ASN A 4 23.06 13.12 7.99
C ASN A 4 21.70 13.18 8.71
N ASN A 5 20.67 13.75 8.08
CA ASN A 5 19.33 13.87 8.63
C ASN A 5 18.32 12.89 7.98
N ALA A 6 18.80 11.89 7.24
CA ALA A 6 17.94 10.85 6.68
C ALA A 6 17.48 9.86 7.76
N PHE A 7 16.27 9.35 7.62
CA PHE A 7 15.77 8.24 8.44
C PHE A 7 16.56 6.96 8.13
N LYS A 8 16.63 6.06 9.12
CA LYS A 8 17.53 4.91 9.16
C LYS A 8 16.74 3.61 9.23
N LEU A 9 17.42 2.51 8.91
CA LEU A 9 16.90 1.18 9.18
C LEU A 9 16.75 0.98 10.69
N GLY A 10 15.60 0.45 11.10
CA GLY A 10 15.18 0.29 12.50
C GLY A 10 14.54 1.53 13.12
N ASP A 11 14.46 2.66 12.41
CA ASP A 11 13.65 3.78 12.88
C ASP A 11 12.17 3.34 12.90
N ILE A 12 11.45 3.70 13.97
CA ILE A 12 10.02 3.43 14.12
C ILE A 12 9.27 4.75 13.96
N ILE A 13 8.36 4.78 12.99
CA ILE A 13 7.49 5.93 12.71
C ILE A 13 6.15 5.69 13.41
N THR A 14 5.70 6.65 14.21
CA THR A 14 4.39 6.63 14.85
C THR A 14 3.43 7.55 14.10
N TYR A 15 2.33 6.98 13.60
CA TYR A 15 1.31 7.71 12.85
C TYR A 15 0.20 8.26 13.76
N LYS A 16 -0.58 9.22 13.24
CA LYS A 16 -1.66 9.88 14.00
C LYS A 16 -2.78 8.95 14.45
N ASN A 17 -3.01 7.86 13.71
CA ASN A 17 -3.99 6.82 14.09
C ASN A 17 -3.44 5.84 15.16
N GLY A 18 -2.22 6.06 15.66
CA GLY A 18 -1.58 5.25 16.70
C GLY A 18 -0.75 4.08 16.18
N VAL A 19 -0.85 3.76 14.89
CA VAL A 19 -0.07 2.65 14.28
C VAL A 19 1.41 3.01 14.27
N THR A 20 2.25 2.04 14.65
CA THR A 20 3.71 2.15 14.58
C THR A 20 4.28 1.29 13.45
N ALA A 21 5.12 1.89 12.61
CA ALA A 21 5.77 1.23 11.48
C ALA A 21 7.29 1.20 11.65
N GLU A 22 7.88 0.01 11.69
CA GLU A 22 9.34 -0.18 11.64
C GLU A 22 9.84 -0.06 10.18
N VAL A 23 10.83 0.79 9.98
CA VAL A 23 11.50 0.95 8.69
C VAL A 23 12.60 -0.09 8.54
N LEU A 24 12.35 -1.12 7.74
CA LEU A 24 13.33 -2.16 7.38
C LEU A 24 13.89 -2.01 5.97
N ASN A 25 13.30 -1.14 5.15
CA ASN A 25 13.90 -0.70 3.89
C ASN A 25 13.50 0.75 3.59
N THR A 26 14.48 1.65 3.47
CA THR A 26 14.23 3.08 3.20
C THR A 26 13.74 3.37 1.78
N ASP A 27 13.89 2.42 0.84
CA ASP A 27 13.42 2.50 -0.55
C ASP A 27 11.95 2.03 -0.70
N ALA A 28 11.32 1.66 0.42
CA ALA A 28 9.88 1.43 0.51
C ALA A 28 9.19 2.64 1.17
N GLU A 29 9.59 3.86 0.79
CA GLU A 29 9.13 5.12 1.39
C GLU A 29 7.78 5.58 0.86
N GLY A 30 7.40 5.22 -0.37
CA GLY A 30 6.14 5.65 -0.98
C GLY A 30 4.91 5.31 -0.12
N ARG A 31 4.90 4.12 0.50
CA ARG A 31 3.81 3.71 1.40
C ARG A 31 3.83 4.47 2.73
N LEU A 32 5.01 4.90 3.19
CA LEU A 32 5.15 5.63 4.44
C LEU A 32 4.51 7.02 4.34
N VAL A 33 4.65 7.69 3.20
CA VAL A 33 4.05 9.01 2.97
C VAL A 33 2.56 8.91 2.62
N LEU A 34 2.16 7.87 1.88
CA LEU A 34 0.74 7.63 1.57
C LEU A 34 -0.09 7.37 2.82
N ALA A 35 0.49 6.69 3.83
CA ALA A 35 -0.18 6.44 5.10
C ALA A 35 -0.73 7.72 5.75
N ASP A 36 0.05 8.80 5.82
CA ASP A 36 -0.44 10.08 6.35
C ASP A 36 -1.55 10.71 5.49
N GLY A 37 -1.44 10.59 4.16
CA GLY A 37 -2.46 11.06 3.23
C GLY A 37 -3.77 10.29 3.36
N LEU A 38 -3.70 8.97 3.56
CA LEU A 38 -4.85 8.11 3.78
C LEU A 38 -5.52 8.39 5.12
N ILE A 39 -4.77 8.63 6.20
CA ILE A 39 -5.33 9.06 7.48
C ILE A 39 -6.11 10.37 7.32
N GLU A 40 -5.55 11.33 6.60
CA GLU A 40 -6.24 12.60 6.35
C GLU A 40 -7.49 12.41 5.49
N ALA A 41 -7.42 11.61 4.43
CA ALA A 41 -8.56 11.30 3.57
C ALA A 41 -9.69 10.60 4.36
N ASP A 42 -9.35 9.60 5.18
CA ASP A 42 -10.28 8.87 6.05
C ASP A 42 -10.96 9.80 7.06
N SER A 43 -10.24 10.81 7.57
CA SER A 43 -10.80 11.78 8.52
C SER A 43 -11.95 12.63 7.96
N GLN A 44 -12.04 12.74 6.63
CA GLN A 44 -13.11 13.46 5.94
C GLN A 44 -14.41 12.65 5.82
N ASN A 45 -14.42 11.37 6.24
CA ASN A 45 -15.53 10.43 6.11
C ASN A 45 -16.12 10.37 4.68
N PRO A 46 -15.28 10.12 3.65
CA PRO A 46 -15.76 10.03 2.27
C PRO A 46 -16.52 8.72 2.02
N ASP A 47 -17.31 8.67 0.94
CA ASP A 47 -17.98 7.44 0.52
C ASP A 47 -17.00 6.36 0.04
N PHE A 48 -15.86 6.77 -0.54
CA PHE A 48 -14.77 5.90 -0.96
C PHE A 48 -13.45 6.68 -1.07
N ILE A 49 -12.33 5.97 -0.99
CA ILE A 49 -10.97 6.53 -1.14
C ILE A 49 -10.28 5.82 -2.31
N ILE A 50 -9.64 6.60 -3.18
CA ILE A 50 -8.79 6.09 -4.26
C ILE A 50 -7.40 6.71 -4.10
N ASP A 51 -6.39 5.87 -3.85
CA ASP A 51 -4.99 6.26 -3.93
C ASP A 51 -4.33 5.71 -5.20
N CYS A 52 -3.42 6.48 -5.78
CA CYS A 52 -2.67 6.13 -6.98
C CYS A 52 -1.19 6.30 -6.73
N ALA A 53 -0.40 5.24 -6.93
CA ALA A 53 1.04 5.28 -6.67
C ALA A 53 1.85 4.34 -7.56
N THR A 54 3.02 4.79 -8.01
CA THR A 54 4.04 3.95 -8.65
C THR A 54 4.82 3.17 -7.58
N LEU A 55 4.10 2.35 -6.81
CA LEU A 55 4.52 1.94 -5.47
C LEU A 55 5.51 0.76 -5.44
N THR A 56 5.40 -0.17 -6.38
CA THR A 56 6.22 -1.40 -6.34
C THR A 56 6.68 -1.82 -7.72
N GLY A 57 7.89 -2.39 -7.79
CA GLY A 57 8.33 -3.14 -8.97
C GLY A 57 7.52 -4.43 -9.18
N ALA A 58 6.96 -5.01 -8.10
CA ALA A 58 6.19 -6.26 -8.16
C ALA A 58 4.92 -6.15 -9.02
N ALA A 59 4.20 -5.02 -8.95
CA ALA A 59 3.05 -4.78 -9.81
C ALA A 59 3.46 -4.81 -11.29
N LYS A 60 4.54 -4.11 -11.65
CA LYS A 60 5.08 -4.13 -13.03
C LYS A 60 5.53 -5.52 -13.48
N MET A 61 6.10 -6.32 -12.58
CA MET A 61 6.46 -7.71 -12.90
C MET A 61 5.24 -8.59 -13.16
N ALA A 62 4.09 -8.29 -12.53
CA ALA A 62 2.86 -9.06 -12.67
C ALA A 62 2.06 -8.69 -13.92
N VAL A 63 1.95 -7.40 -14.23
CA VAL A 63 1.05 -6.90 -15.29
C VAL A 63 1.75 -6.10 -16.40
N GLY A 64 3.08 -6.03 -16.37
CA GLY A 64 3.86 -5.23 -17.32
C GLY A 64 3.72 -3.72 -17.10
N ASN A 65 3.94 -2.97 -18.17
CA ASN A 65 3.55 -1.56 -18.25
C ASN A 65 2.21 -1.38 -18.98
N ASP A 66 1.56 -2.50 -19.31
CA ASP A 66 0.38 -2.56 -20.16
C ASP A 66 -0.91 -2.37 -19.37
N TYR A 67 -0.89 -2.59 -18.05
CA TYR A 67 -2.05 -2.41 -17.16
C TYR A 67 -1.67 -1.70 -15.86
N HIS A 68 -2.60 -0.93 -15.32
CA HIS A 68 -2.58 -0.50 -13.91
C HIS A 68 -3.11 -1.62 -13.00
N SER A 69 -2.49 -1.79 -11.83
CA SER A 69 -2.93 -2.78 -10.83
C SER A 69 -3.93 -2.17 -9.85
N VAL A 70 -5.10 -2.79 -9.70
CA VAL A 70 -6.09 -2.45 -8.66
C VAL A 70 -6.05 -3.50 -7.57
N LEU A 71 -6.01 -3.05 -6.31
CA LEU A 71 -6.05 -3.92 -5.14
C LEU A 71 -7.06 -3.32 -4.14
N SER A 72 -8.11 -4.06 -3.84
CA SER A 72 -9.13 -3.69 -2.85
C SER A 72 -9.90 -4.94 -2.43
N MET A 73 -10.44 -4.92 -1.20
CA MET A 73 -11.38 -5.91 -0.68
C MET A 73 -12.84 -5.59 -1.06
N ASP A 74 -13.12 -4.38 -1.55
CA ASP A 74 -14.45 -3.98 -1.98
C ASP A 74 -14.68 -4.38 -3.45
N ASP A 75 -15.38 -5.49 -3.65
CA ASP A 75 -15.68 -6.03 -4.97
C ASP A 75 -16.58 -5.11 -5.82
N ASP A 76 -17.50 -4.37 -5.19
CA ASP A 76 -18.43 -3.48 -5.89
C ASP A 76 -17.68 -2.23 -6.37
N LEU A 77 -16.81 -1.65 -5.54
CA LEU A 77 -15.95 -0.54 -5.95
C LEU A 77 -14.99 -0.95 -7.07
N VAL A 78 -14.37 -2.12 -6.97
CA VAL A 78 -13.50 -2.64 -8.04
C VAL A 78 -14.27 -2.81 -9.34
N LYS A 79 -15.48 -3.37 -9.29
CA LYS A 79 -16.33 -3.51 -10.47
C LYS A 79 -16.64 -2.16 -11.11
N ASN A 80 -16.93 -1.13 -10.31
CA ASN A 80 -17.19 0.22 -10.80
C ASN A 80 -15.95 0.82 -11.48
N ILE A 81 -14.76 0.68 -10.88
CA ILE A 81 -13.49 1.12 -11.47
C ILE A 81 -13.26 0.45 -12.83
N PHE A 82 -13.49 -0.86 -12.93
CA PHE A 82 -13.28 -1.61 -14.18
C PHE A 82 -14.27 -1.24 -15.28
N GLN A 83 -15.51 -0.91 -14.89
CA GLN A 83 -16.50 -0.40 -15.83
C GLN A 83 -16.06 0.96 -16.39
N SER A 84 -15.65 1.91 -15.53
CA SER A 84 -15.13 3.21 -15.95
C SER A 84 -13.86 3.08 -16.80
N ALA A 85 -12.91 2.23 -16.40
CA ALA A 85 -11.69 1.96 -17.17
C ALA A 85 -12.00 1.47 -18.60
N LYS A 86 -13.02 0.61 -18.75
CA LYS A 86 -13.47 0.13 -20.06
C LYS A 86 -14.11 1.23 -20.90
N GLU A 87 -14.89 2.12 -20.29
CA GLU A 87 -15.53 3.26 -20.97
C GLU A 87 -14.48 4.27 -21.46
N GLU A 88 -13.45 4.52 -20.66
CA GLU A 88 -12.36 5.45 -20.97
C GLU A 88 -11.20 4.80 -21.77
N ASN A 89 -11.30 3.51 -22.08
CA ASN A 89 -10.29 2.74 -22.80
C ASN A 89 -8.90 2.76 -22.11
N GLU A 90 -8.90 2.69 -20.77
CA GLU A 90 -7.70 2.55 -19.95
C GLU A 90 -7.55 1.12 -19.41
N PRO A 91 -6.36 0.49 -19.52
CA PRO A 91 -6.17 -0.90 -19.12
C PRO A 91 -5.90 -1.05 -17.62
N PHE A 92 -6.77 -1.78 -16.92
CA PHE A 92 -6.61 -2.13 -15.50
C PHE A 92 -6.71 -3.65 -15.29
N TRP A 93 -5.99 -4.15 -14.29
CA TRP A 93 -6.03 -5.56 -13.87
C TRP A 93 -6.03 -5.66 -12.35
N ARG A 94 -6.83 -6.60 -11.79
CA ARG A 94 -6.97 -6.74 -10.35
C ARG A 94 -5.92 -7.72 -9.84
N LEU A 95 -5.11 -7.28 -8.88
CA LEU A 95 -4.21 -8.16 -8.14
C LEU A 95 -4.84 -8.54 -6.80
N PRO A 96 -4.51 -9.71 -6.22
CA PRO A 96 -5.14 -10.18 -5.00
C PRO A 96 -4.76 -9.30 -3.80
N PHE A 97 -5.74 -8.95 -2.99
CA PHE A 97 -5.56 -8.38 -1.66
C PHE A 97 -6.63 -8.96 -0.74
N GLU A 98 -6.19 -9.51 0.39
CA GLU A 98 -6.96 -10.39 1.28
C GLU A 98 -6.41 -10.24 2.70
N ASP A 99 -7.21 -10.55 3.72
CA ASP A 99 -6.87 -10.29 5.13
C ASP A 99 -5.54 -10.92 5.55
N PHE A 100 -5.23 -12.11 5.02
CA PHE A 100 -3.98 -12.81 5.35
C PHE A 100 -2.73 -12.04 4.90
N HIS A 101 -2.82 -11.13 3.94
CA HIS A 101 -1.68 -10.31 3.52
C HIS A 101 -1.23 -9.36 4.64
N ARG A 102 -2.11 -8.97 5.56
CA ARG A 102 -1.74 -8.16 6.74
C ARG A 102 -0.77 -8.90 7.66
N SER A 103 -0.90 -10.22 7.76
CA SER A 103 0.04 -11.06 8.53
C SER A 103 1.41 -11.24 7.86
N GLN A 104 1.59 -10.71 6.65
CA GLN A 104 2.84 -10.80 5.88
C GLN A 104 3.71 -9.54 6.00
N ILE A 105 3.39 -8.63 6.92
CA ILE A 105 4.15 -7.39 7.18
C ILE A 105 4.49 -7.22 8.67
N ASN A 106 4.76 -8.34 9.37
CA ASN A 106 5.05 -8.31 10.80
C ASN A 106 6.40 -7.65 11.10
N SER A 107 6.46 -6.87 12.18
CA SER A 107 7.69 -6.34 12.78
C SER A 107 7.98 -7.04 14.12
N SER A 108 9.24 -7.05 14.54
CA SER A 108 9.63 -7.51 15.89
C SER A 108 9.59 -6.41 16.95
N PHE A 109 9.46 -5.14 16.52
CA PHE A 109 9.64 -3.96 17.38
C PHE A 109 8.51 -2.92 17.26
N ALA A 110 7.63 -3.04 16.27
CA ALA A 110 6.50 -2.17 16.00
C ALA A 110 5.25 -2.99 15.61
N ASP A 111 4.11 -2.33 15.40
CA ASP A 111 2.87 -3.00 14.99
C ASP A 111 3.02 -3.63 13.60
N ILE A 112 3.65 -2.91 12.67
CA ILE A 112 3.88 -3.35 11.29
C ILE A 112 5.31 -3.00 10.81
N ALA A 113 5.80 -3.72 9.81
CA ALA A 113 7.01 -3.41 9.07
C ALA A 113 6.66 -2.77 7.72
N ASN A 114 7.51 -1.87 7.22
CA ASN A 114 7.29 -1.24 5.92
C ASN A 114 7.64 -2.13 4.71
N ILE A 115 8.02 -3.39 4.94
CA ILE A 115 8.28 -4.41 3.91
C ILE A 115 7.55 -5.71 4.23
N GLY A 116 7.46 -6.60 3.24
CA GLY A 116 6.98 -7.97 3.46
C GLY A 116 7.96 -8.81 4.28
N SER A 117 7.44 -9.67 5.14
CA SER A 117 8.19 -10.57 6.03
C SER A 117 8.34 -12.00 5.50
N VAL A 118 7.66 -12.36 4.42
CA VAL A 118 7.64 -13.72 3.86
C VAL A 118 8.73 -13.96 2.79
N PRO A 119 9.30 -15.18 2.68
CA PRO A 119 10.37 -15.48 1.72
C PRO A 119 9.98 -15.33 0.25
N VAL A 120 8.72 -15.62 -0.10
CA VAL A 120 8.16 -15.41 -1.44
C VAL A 120 7.11 -14.31 -1.31
N GLY A 121 7.52 -13.08 -1.62
CA GLY A 121 6.70 -11.89 -1.39
C GLY A 121 5.76 -11.57 -2.54
N ALA A 122 4.49 -11.33 -2.23
CA ALA A 122 3.54 -10.64 -3.11
C ALA A 122 3.67 -9.13 -2.89
N GLY A 123 4.74 -8.51 -3.41
CA GLY A 123 5.13 -7.14 -3.05
C GLY A 123 4.05 -6.07 -3.24
N ALA A 124 3.20 -6.21 -4.27
CA ALA A 124 2.06 -5.32 -4.48
C ALA A 124 1.00 -5.52 -3.39
N SER A 125 0.60 -6.77 -3.13
CA SER A 125 -0.40 -7.13 -2.12
C SER A 125 0.04 -6.79 -0.70
N THR A 126 1.31 -6.97 -0.35
CA THR A 126 1.84 -6.60 0.97
C THR A 126 2.00 -5.08 1.13
N ALA A 127 2.23 -4.34 0.04
CA ALA A 127 2.17 -2.89 0.06
C ALA A 127 0.75 -2.38 0.31
N THR A 128 -0.26 -2.94 -0.37
CA THR A 128 -1.66 -2.64 -0.08
C THR A 128 -2.04 -3.05 1.34
N ALA A 129 -1.53 -4.19 1.84
CA ALA A 129 -1.73 -4.59 3.23
C ALA A 129 -1.22 -3.55 4.21
N PHE A 130 -0.04 -2.97 3.97
CA PHE A 130 0.49 -1.87 4.78
C PHE A 130 -0.46 -0.67 4.75
N LEU A 131 -0.89 -0.22 3.57
CA LEU A 131 -1.80 0.93 3.41
C LEU A 131 -3.16 0.71 4.10
N SER A 132 -3.63 -0.53 4.16
CA SER A 132 -4.92 -0.86 4.78
C SER A 132 -4.98 -0.64 6.29
N TYR A 133 -3.85 -0.40 6.98
CA TYR A 133 -3.84 -0.02 8.40
C TYR A 133 -4.19 1.47 8.62
N PHE A 134 -4.27 2.25 7.55
CA PHE A 134 -4.43 3.70 7.58
C PHE A 134 -5.80 4.18 7.07
N VAL A 135 -6.69 3.24 6.75
CA VAL A 135 -8.08 3.46 6.34
C VAL A 135 -8.95 2.58 7.23
N LYS A 136 -10.09 3.09 7.72
CA LYS A 136 -10.99 2.32 8.60
C LYS A 136 -11.84 1.30 7.87
#